data_AF-A0A7W1AHQ3-F1
#
_entry.id   AF-A0A7W1AHQ3-F1
#
_cell.length_a   1.000
_cell.length_b   1.000
_cell.length_c   1.000
_cell.angle_alpha   90.00
_cell.angle_beta   90.00
_cell.angle_gamma   90.00
#
_symmetry.space_group_name_H-M   'P 1'
#
loop_
_entity.id
_entity.type
_entity.pdbx_description
1 polymer ?
#
loop_
_entity_poly.entity_id
_entity_poly.type
_entity_poly.pdbx_seq_one_letter_code
_entity_poly.pdbx_strand_id
1 'polypeptide(L)'
;MSALDTSSEERIEADLRAVEYELRADGRLAFATCEALRSDARFAGLEPALRFLRCTVFAADPDTPALPRRRRVQACRLMLLSLGAHTPAPRWTVLEIEQLVESAMAIAGAELSDLAQAQFALLGETTANITAAQESFLRELGRQIADKRRLGHSAEDFVWIAVRLADPLPTTSAQAFFAAHTLPPQ
;
A
#
# COMPACT_ATOMS: atom_id res chain seq x y z
N MET A 1 -27.12 -1.30 15.25
CA MET A 1 -25.90 -0.97 14.50
C MET A 1 -26.33 -0.10 13.35
N SER A 2 -25.98 1.18 13.43
CA SER A 2 -26.84 2.32 13.11
C SER A 2 -26.37 3.02 11.84
N ALA A 3 -27.28 3.54 11.02
CA ALA A 3 -27.02 4.26 9.77
C ALA A 3 -26.00 5.43 9.89
N LEU A 4 -25.70 5.87 11.12
CA LEU A 4 -24.65 6.84 11.45
C LEU A 4 -23.22 6.32 11.19
N ASP A 5 -22.99 5.01 11.31
CA ASP A 5 -21.67 4.40 11.13
C ASP A 5 -21.30 4.29 9.64
N THR A 6 -22.28 3.91 8.81
CA THR A 6 -22.16 3.81 7.36
C THR A 6 -21.82 5.17 6.71
N SER A 7 -22.45 6.25 7.18
CA SER A 7 -22.15 7.60 6.67
C SER A 7 -20.72 8.06 7.00
N SER A 8 -20.16 7.63 8.13
CA SER A 8 -18.77 7.95 8.49
C SER A 8 -17.78 7.20 7.60
N GLU A 9 -18.02 5.91 7.35
CA GLU A 9 -17.17 5.08 6.47
C GLU A 9 -17.19 5.55 5.02
N GLU A 10 -18.38 5.85 4.47
CA GLU A 10 -18.51 6.40 3.11
C GLU A 10 -17.74 7.71 2.93
N ARG A 11 -17.75 8.57 3.95
CA ARG A 11 -16.99 9.82 3.94
C ARG A 11 -15.49 9.56 3.97
N ILE A 12 -15.01 8.63 4.80
CA ILE A 12 -13.59 8.25 4.84
C ILE A 12 -13.15 7.70 3.48
N GLU A 13 -13.98 6.88 2.84
CA GLU A 13 -13.69 6.36 1.50
C GLU A 13 -13.62 7.48 0.45
N ALA A 14 -14.55 8.42 0.49
CA ALA A 14 -14.54 9.57 -0.41
C ALA A 14 -13.26 10.42 -0.23
N ASP A 15 -12.87 10.68 1.02
CA ASP A 15 -11.64 11.41 1.35
C ASP A 15 -10.41 10.65 0.84
N LEU A 16 -10.31 9.34 1.07
CA LEU A 16 -9.21 8.51 0.58
C LEU A 16 -9.13 8.44 -0.95
N ARG A 17 -10.28 8.49 -1.64
CA ARG A 17 -10.31 8.59 -3.11
C ARG A 17 -9.80 9.93 -3.62
N ALA A 18 -10.11 11.03 -2.93
CA ALA A 18 -9.58 12.35 -3.28
C ALA A 18 -8.06 12.39 -3.11
N VAL A 19 -7.54 11.80 -2.02
CA VAL A 19 -6.10 11.64 -1.77
C VAL A 19 -5.45 10.78 -2.87
N GLU A 20 -6.07 9.65 -3.24
CA GLU A 20 -5.57 8.80 -4.33
C GLU A 20 -5.53 9.56 -5.67
N TYR A 21 -6.56 10.34 -5.98
CA TYR A 21 -6.59 11.16 -7.20
C TYR A 21 -5.41 12.14 -7.26
N GLU A 22 -5.15 12.84 -6.16
CA GLU A 22 -4.05 13.79 -6.06
C GLU A 22 -2.68 13.11 -6.21
N LEU A 23 -2.47 11.95 -5.56
CA LEU A 23 -1.22 11.19 -5.70
C LEU A 23 -1.00 10.67 -7.12
N ARG A 24 -2.06 10.31 -7.84
CA ARG A 24 -1.96 9.92 -9.25
C ARG A 24 -1.59 11.10 -10.14
N ALA A 25 -2.10 12.29 -9.84
CA ALA A 25 -1.83 13.49 -10.62
C ALA A 25 -0.39 14.01 -10.39
N ASP A 26 0.01 14.15 -9.12
CA ASP A 26 1.20 14.91 -8.74
C ASP A 26 2.28 14.09 -8.03
N GLY A 27 1.98 12.84 -7.63
CA GLY A 27 2.89 12.00 -6.84
C GLY A 27 3.12 12.48 -5.40
N ARG A 28 2.42 13.54 -4.99
CA ARG A 28 2.53 14.15 -3.65
C ARG A 28 1.20 14.76 -3.25
N LEU A 29 0.98 14.89 -1.95
CA LEU A 29 -0.18 15.58 -1.40
C LEU A 29 0.11 17.08 -1.26
N ALA A 30 -0.89 17.90 -1.56
CA ALA A 30 -0.89 19.31 -1.24
C ALA A 30 -0.93 19.50 0.27
N PHE A 31 -0.39 20.65 0.69
CA PHE A 31 -0.39 21.05 2.09
C PHE A 31 -1.80 21.05 2.68
N ALA A 32 -2.80 21.56 1.95
CA ALA A 32 -4.19 21.59 2.40
C ALA A 32 -4.77 20.18 2.65
N THR A 33 -4.45 19.22 1.79
CA THR A 33 -4.86 17.81 1.95
C THR A 33 -4.22 17.21 3.19
N CYS A 34 -2.90 17.39 3.38
CA CYS A 34 -2.21 16.92 4.58
C CYS A 34 -2.77 17.54 5.87
N GLU A 35 -3.09 18.83 5.88
CA GLU A 35 -3.68 19.51 7.04
C GLU A 35 -5.08 18.99 7.38
N ALA A 36 -5.90 18.70 6.36
CA ALA A 36 -7.22 18.12 6.55
C ALA A 36 -7.14 16.70 7.14
N LEU A 37 -6.27 15.85 6.60
CA LEU A 37 -6.06 14.48 7.09
C LEU A 37 -5.52 14.47 8.53
N ARG A 38 -4.54 15.34 8.84
CA ARG A 38 -3.91 15.47 10.16
C ARG A 38 -4.92 15.84 11.25
N SER A 39 -5.88 16.69 10.93
CA SER A 39 -6.81 17.24 11.91
C SER A 39 -8.01 16.32 12.16
N ASP A 40 -8.11 15.20 11.44
CA ASP A 40 -9.27 14.34 11.45
C ASP A 40 -8.98 13.01 12.16
N ALA A 41 -9.60 12.84 13.32
CA ALA A 41 -9.47 11.65 14.17
C ALA A 41 -9.89 10.34 13.49
N ARG A 42 -10.63 10.39 12.38
CA ARG A 42 -11.01 9.20 11.60
C ARG A 42 -9.81 8.49 10.96
N PHE A 43 -8.69 9.19 10.80
CA PHE A 43 -7.44 8.65 10.26
C PHE A 43 -6.43 8.23 11.35
N ALA A 44 -6.84 8.19 12.62
CA ALA A 44 -6.01 7.65 13.70
C ALA A 44 -5.50 6.24 13.36
N GLY A 45 -4.22 5.97 13.61
CA GLY A 45 -3.54 4.71 13.28
C GLY A 45 -2.91 4.68 11.89
N LEU A 46 -3.12 5.70 11.07
CA LEU A 46 -2.48 5.88 9.75
C LEU A 46 -1.30 6.86 9.79
N GLU A 47 -0.89 7.33 10.97
CA GLU A 47 0.21 8.28 11.14
C GLU A 47 1.51 7.82 10.45
N PRO A 48 1.92 6.53 10.49
CA PRO A 48 3.09 6.08 9.74
C PRO A 48 2.96 6.31 8.23
N ALA A 49 1.80 6.02 7.65
CA ALA A 49 1.55 6.25 6.23
C ALA A 49 1.50 7.74 5.89
N LEU A 50 0.83 8.55 6.72
CA LEU A 50 0.78 10.00 6.53
C LEU A 50 2.18 10.64 6.62
N ARG A 51 3.03 10.14 7.53
CA ARG A 51 4.43 10.57 7.65
C ARG A 51 5.23 10.22 6.39
N PHE A 52 5.08 9.01 5.86
CA PHE A 52 5.71 8.60 4.60
C PHE A 52 5.28 9.52 3.45
N LEU A 53 3.99 9.86 3.40
CA LEU A 53 3.40 10.82 2.44
C LEU A 53 3.79 12.28 2.71
N ARG A 54 4.70 12.53 3.66
CA ARG A 54 5.23 13.84 4.04
C ARG A 54 4.19 14.80 4.64
N CYS A 55 3.09 14.26 5.16
CA CYS A 55 2.24 15.01 6.06
C CYS A 55 2.90 15.09 7.43
N THR A 56 3.09 16.29 7.96
CA THR A 56 3.64 16.50 9.30
C THR A 56 2.64 15.99 10.34
N VAL A 57 2.88 14.80 10.88
CA VAL A 57 2.02 14.15 11.88
C VAL A 57 2.79 13.82 13.15
N PHE A 58 2.09 13.84 14.29
CA PHE A 58 2.64 13.42 15.58
C PHE A 58 2.92 11.91 15.60
N ALA A 59 3.65 11.44 16.61
CA ALA A 59 3.98 10.02 16.76
C ALA A 59 2.70 9.18 16.82
N ALA A 60 2.75 7.97 16.26
CA ALA A 60 1.64 7.02 16.35
C ALA A 60 1.41 6.68 17.83
N ASP A 61 0.14 6.65 18.24
CA ASP A 61 -0.23 6.18 19.57
C ASP A 61 -0.15 4.65 19.59
N PRO A 62 0.74 4.04 20.42
CA PRO A 62 0.89 2.58 20.47
C PRO A 62 -0.37 1.85 20.94
N ASP A 63 -1.30 2.54 21.61
CA ASP A 63 -2.56 1.97 22.08
C ASP A 63 -3.69 2.09 21.04
N THR A 64 -3.39 2.60 19.84
CA THR A 64 -4.38 2.68 18.75
C THR A 64 -4.88 1.29 18.38
N PRO A 65 -6.21 1.06 18.37
CA PRO A 65 -6.77 -0.23 17.98
C PRO A 65 -6.41 -0.59 16.53
N ALA A 66 -6.30 -1.89 16.26
CA ALA A 66 -6.01 -2.39 14.93
C ALA A 66 -7.04 -1.88 13.91
N LEU A 67 -6.54 -1.32 12.80
CA LEU A 67 -7.39 -0.83 11.73
C LEU A 67 -7.95 -2.00 10.90
N PRO A 68 -9.17 -1.87 10.34
CA PRO A 68 -9.69 -2.85 9.39
C PRO A 68 -8.73 -3.03 8.22
N ARG A 69 -8.50 -4.28 7.79
CA ARG A 69 -7.58 -4.65 6.70
C ARG A 69 -7.74 -3.77 5.46
N ARG A 70 -8.98 -3.47 5.06
CA ARG A 70 -9.28 -2.58 3.93
C ARG A 70 -8.61 -1.21 4.04
N ARG A 71 -8.60 -0.59 5.23
CA ARG A 71 -7.94 0.71 5.46
C ARG A 71 -6.42 0.59 5.39
N ARG A 72 -5.85 -0.49 5.94
CA ARG A 72 -4.40 -0.74 5.92
C ARG A 72 -3.88 -0.95 4.49
N VAL A 73 -4.60 -1.75 3.70
CA VAL A 73 -4.33 -1.94 2.26
C VAL A 73 -4.44 -0.62 1.50
N GLN A 74 -5.49 0.17 1.76
CA GLN A 74 -5.63 1.49 1.11
C GLN A 74 -4.49 2.43 1.49
N ALA A 75 -4.04 2.45 2.74
CA ALA A 75 -2.90 3.26 3.15
C ALA A 75 -1.59 2.83 2.46
N CYS A 76 -1.34 1.52 2.37
CA CYS A 76 -0.22 0.97 1.60
C CYS A 76 -0.28 1.41 0.13
N ARG A 77 -1.48 1.37 -0.45
CA ARG A 77 -1.73 1.82 -1.83
C ARG A 77 -1.39 3.29 -2.02
N LEU A 78 -1.80 4.18 -1.10
CA LEU A 78 -1.44 5.60 -1.18
C LEU A 78 0.08 5.81 -1.16
N MET A 79 0.81 5.14 -0.25
CA MET A 79 2.27 5.22 -0.22
C MET A 79 2.92 4.70 -1.51
N LEU A 80 2.41 3.62 -2.09
CA LEU A 80 2.87 3.12 -3.38
C LEU A 80 2.60 4.12 -4.53
N LEU A 81 1.45 4.80 -4.49
CA LEU A 81 1.11 5.82 -5.47
C LEU A 81 2.05 7.02 -5.40
N SER A 82 2.50 7.45 -4.21
CA SER A 82 3.49 8.54 -4.11
C SER A 82 4.86 8.19 -4.70
N LEU A 83 5.19 6.90 -4.76
CA LEU A 83 6.38 6.41 -5.48
C LEU A 83 6.13 6.22 -6.99
N GLY A 84 4.93 6.53 -7.48
CA GLY A 84 4.57 6.32 -8.89
C GLY A 84 4.48 4.85 -9.28
N ALA A 85 4.15 3.94 -8.35
CA ALA A 85 4.06 2.50 -8.62
C ALA A 85 3.02 2.12 -9.71
N HIS A 86 2.08 3.02 -9.98
CA HIS A 86 1.07 2.91 -11.04
C HIS A 86 1.55 3.41 -12.41
N THR A 87 2.78 3.92 -12.50
CA THR A 87 3.36 4.49 -13.71
C THR A 87 4.45 3.58 -14.29
N PRO A 88 4.78 3.71 -15.59
CA PRO A 88 5.90 2.99 -16.19
C PRO A 88 7.28 3.43 -15.67
N ALA A 89 7.38 4.51 -14.88
CA ALA A 89 8.65 5.01 -14.35
C ALA A 89 8.49 5.40 -12.87
N PRO A 90 8.35 4.41 -11.97
CA PRO A 90 8.29 4.68 -10.54
C PRO A 90 9.51 5.48 -10.09
N ARG A 91 9.32 6.41 -9.16
CA ARG A 91 10.36 7.23 -8.55
C ARG A 91 10.67 6.67 -7.18
N TRP A 92 11.84 6.05 -7.05
CA TRP A 92 12.23 5.36 -5.84
C TRP A 92 13.74 5.26 -5.73
N THR A 93 14.16 4.99 -4.50
CA THR A 93 15.49 4.58 -4.08
C THR A 93 15.33 3.37 -3.16
N VAL A 94 16.40 2.60 -2.95
CA VAL A 94 16.36 1.46 -2.01
C VAL A 94 15.87 1.90 -0.64
N LEU A 95 16.36 3.06 -0.16
CA LEU A 95 15.94 3.65 1.12
C LEU A 95 14.45 3.99 1.15
N GLU A 96 13.88 4.53 0.06
CA GLU A 96 12.43 4.82 0.00
C GLU A 96 11.58 3.55 0.04
N ILE A 97 12.06 2.44 -0.53
CA ILE A 97 11.38 1.14 -0.42
C ILE A 97 11.49 0.58 1.01
N GLU A 98 12.66 0.72 1.66
CA GLU A 98 12.83 0.33 3.07
C GLU A 98 11.86 1.13 3.97
N GLN A 99 11.82 2.45 3.79
CA GLN A 99 10.92 3.33 4.52
C GLN A 99 9.44 3.03 4.24
N LEU A 100 9.09 2.65 3.01
CA LEU A 100 7.74 2.21 2.65
C LEU A 100 7.35 0.96 3.44
N VAL A 101 8.20 -0.06 3.44
CA VAL A 101 7.95 -1.33 4.14
C VAL A 101 7.84 -1.10 5.64
N GLU A 102 8.74 -0.31 6.22
CA GLU A 102 8.70 0.04 7.64
C GLU A 102 7.45 0.83 8.01
N SER A 103 7.08 1.83 7.19
CA SER A 103 5.89 2.63 7.42
C SER A 103 4.62 1.79 7.29
N ALA A 104 4.56 0.87 6.33
CA ALA A 104 3.44 -0.06 6.18
C ALA A 104 3.30 -0.97 7.40
N MET A 105 4.41 -1.52 7.90
CA MET A 105 4.42 -2.41 9.07
C MET A 105 4.16 -1.69 10.39
N ALA A 106 4.35 -0.37 10.44
CA ALA A 106 4.06 0.43 11.63
C ALA A 106 2.57 0.82 11.76
N ILE A 107 1.75 0.59 10.72
CA ILE A 107 0.29 0.86 10.79
C ILE A 107 -0.35 -0.09 11.82
N ALA A 108 -1.31 0.41 12.59
CA ALA A 108 -1.98 -0.38 13.62
C ALA A 108 -2.64 -1.65 13.04
N GLY A 109 -2.15 -2.82 13.48
CA GLY A 109 -2.61 -4.14 13.02
C GLY A 109 -2.10 -4.54 11.63
N ALA A 110 -1.05 -3.91 11.11
CA ALA A 110 -0.51 -4.19 9.79
C ALA A 110 -0.02 -5.63 9.62
N GLU A 111 -0.29 -6.17 8.44
CA GLU A 111 0.31 -7.39 7.94
C GLU A 111 1.16 -7.07 6.71
N LEU A 112 2.26 -7.79 6.53
CA LEU A 112 3.09 -7.60 5.34
C LEU A 112 2.31 -7.90 4.04
N SER A 113 1.28 -8.76 4.13
CA SER A 113 0.37 -9.05 3.03
C SER A 113 -0.47 -7.85 2.58
N ASP A 114 -0.68 -6.84 3.43
CA ASP A 114 -1.44 -5.63 3.08
C ASP A 114 -0.72 -4.83 1.99
N LEU A 115 0.60 -4.69 2.11
CA LEU A 115 1.45 -4.00 1.13
C LEU A 115 1.51 -4.76 -0.19
N ALA A 116 1.68 -6.09 -0.13
CA ALA A 116 1.67 -6.93 -1.32
C ALA A 116 0.32 -6.89 -2.03
N GLN A 117 -0.78 -6.88 -1.28
CA GLN A 117 -2.13 -6.80 -1.83
C GLN A 117 -2.40 -5.46 -2.50
N ALA A 118 -1.95 -4.36 -1.90
CA ALA A 118 -2.03 -3.03 -2.50
C ALA A 118 -1.26 -2.94 -3.82
N GLN A 119 -0.02 -3.44 -3.85
CA GLN A 119 0.80 -3.47 -5.07
C GLN A 119 0.16 -4.33 -6.15
N PHE A 120 -0.29 -5.54 -5.81
CA PHE A 120 -0.90 -6.47 -6.76
C PHE A 120 -2.17 -5.89 -7.38
N ALA A 121 -2.99 -5.17 -6.60
CA ALA A 121 -4.16 -4.47 -7.10
C ALA A 121 -3.79 -3.36 -8.11
N LEU A 122 -2.78 -2.52 -7.81
CA LEU A 122 -2.30 -1.48 -8.73
C LEU A 122 -1.81 -2.07 -10.06
N LEU A 123 -1.13 -3.21 -10.02
CA LEU A 123 -0.66 -3.90 -11.23
C LEU A 123 -1.79 -4.52 -12.06
N GLY A 124 -2.96 -4.74 -11.46
CA GLY A 124 -4.16 -5.20 -12.18
C GLY A 124 -4.86 -4.09 -12.96
N GLU A 125 -4.58 -2.83 -12.64
CA GLU A 125 -5.20 -1.67 -13.31
C GLU A 125 -4.47 -1.29 -14.60
N THR A 126 -3.22 -1.73 -14.76
CA THR A 126 -2.39 -1.43 -15.93
C THR A 126 -2.27 -2.65 -16.83
N THR A 127 -2.73 -2.52 -18.07
CA THR A 127 -2.58 -3.56 -19.11
C THR A 127 -1.35 -3.36 -19.98
N ALA A 128 -0.62 -2.26 -19.79
CA ALA A 128 0.62 -1.99 -20.50
C ALA A 128 1.74 -2.96 -20.09
N ASN A 129 2.67 -3.19 -21.01
CA ASN A 129 3.87 -3.95 -20.71
C ASN A 129 4.71 -3.23 -19.65
N ILE A 130 5.28 -4.00 -18.72
CA ILE A 130 6.19 -3.47 -17.71
C ILE A 130 7.48 -2.97 -18.36
N THR A 131 7.98 -1.84 -17.87
CA THR A 131 9.28 -1.30 -18.28
C THR A 131 10.40 -1.86 -17.41
N ALA A 132 11.65 -1.71 -17.84
CA ALA A 132 12.81 -2.07 -17.03
C ALA A 132 12.88 -1.31 -15.67
N ALA A 133 12.42 -0.06 -15.65
CA ALA A 133 12.34 0.74 -14.42
C ALA A 133 11.30 0.16 -13.45
N GLN A 134 10.14 -0.24 -13.97
CA GLN A 134 9.09 -0.88 -13.19
C GLN A 134 9.50 -2.28 -12.73
N GLU A 135 10.18 -3.07 -13.56
CA GLU A 135 10.73 -4.38 -13.16
C GLU A 135 11.71 -4.25 -12.00
N SER A 136 12.60 -3.26 -12.05
CA SER A 136 13.60 -3.02 -11.01
C SER A 136 12.92 -2.61 -9.70
N PHE A 137 11.90 -1.74 -9.76
CA PHE A 137 11.05 -1.39 -8.62
C PHE A 137 10.37 -2.64 -8.02
N LEU A 138 9.68 -3.42 -8.84
CA LEU A 138 8.92 -4.60 -8.41
C LEU A 138 9.83 -5.68 -7.82
N ARG A 139 11.01 -5.87 -8.40
CA ARG A 139 12.01 -6.82 -7.91
C ARG A 139 12.54 -6.42 -6.54
N GLU A 140 12.87 -5.15 -6.35
CA GLU A 140 13.39 -4.65 -5.08
C GLU A 140 12.32 -4.68 -3.99
N LEU A 141 11.11 -4.21 -4.28
CA LEU A 141 9.97 -4.30 -3.37
C LEU A 141 9.68 -5.75 -3.00
N GLY A 142 9.63 -6.65 -3.99
CA GLY A 142 9.40 -8.08 -3.77
C GLY A 142 10.48 -8.72 -2.89
N ARG A 143 11.75 -8.39 -3.14
CA ARG A 143 12.89 -8.85 -2.33
C ARG A 143 12.75 -8.42 -0.88
N GLN A 144 12.44 -7.15 -0.61
CA GLN A 144 12.30 -6.66 0.76
C GLN A 144 11.11 -7.29 1.50
N ILE A 145 9.99 -7.51 0.81
CA ILE A 145 8.85 -8.27 1.34
C ILE A 145 9.28 -9.71 1.67
N ALA A 146 9.99 -10.39 0.77
CA ALA A 146 10.46 -11.75 0.99
C ALA A 146 11.47 -11.84 2.15
N ASP A 147 12.38 -10.87 2.27
CA ASP A 147 13.38 -10.81 3.34
C ASP A 147 12.72 -10.57 4.71
N LYS A 148 11.79 -9.61 4.82
CA LYS A 148 11.02 -9.41 6.05
C LYS A 148 10.23 -10.66 6.42
N ARG A 149 9.61 -11.35 5.45
CA ARG A 149 8.90 -12.61 5.72
C ARG A 149 9.79 -13.66 6.36
N ARG A 150 11.01 -13.85 5.85
CA ARG A 150 11.97 -14.82 6.41
C ARG A 150 12.35 -14.53 7.86
N LEU A 151 12.19 -13.28 8.33
CA LEU A 151 12.48 -12.86 9.70
C LEU A 151 11.34 -13.11 10.69
N GLY A 152 10.21 -13.71 10.26
CA GLY A 152 9.16 -14.16 11.18
C GLY A 152 7.72 -13.92 10.74
N HIS A 153 7.45 -13.56 9.48
CA HIS A 153 6.07 -13.49 8.97
C HIS A 153 5.68 -14.79 8.25
N SER A 154 4.41 -15.20 8.37
CA SER A 154 3.96 -16.51 7.90
C SER A 154 3.85 -16.55 6.37
N ALA A 155 4.03 -17.74 5.78
CA ALA A 155 3.75 -17.95 4.36
C ALA A 155 2.24 -17.96 4.06
N GLU A 156 1.40 -18.25 5.06
CA GLU A 156 -0.06 -18.31 4.93
C GLU A 156 -0.64 -16.94 4.54
N ASP A 157 0.00 -15.86 4.98
CA ASP A 157 -0.40 -14.47 4.69
C ASP A 157 -0.39 -14.15 3.18
N PHE A 158 0.28 -14.97 2.36
CA PHE A 158 0.44 -14.77 0.91
C PHE A 158 -0.25 -15.83 0.04
N VAL A 159 -0.95 -16.80 0.63
CA VAL A 159 -1.65 -17.86 -0.11
C VAL A 159 -2.67 -17.28 -1.10
N TRP A 160 -3.25 -16.12 -0.78
CA TRP A 160 -4.18 -15.43 -1.68
C TRP A 160 -3.55 -15.07 -3.05
N ILE A 161 -2.24 -14.83 -3.12
CA ILE A 161 -1.56 -14.57 -4.40
C ILE A 161 -1.60 -15.82 -5.27
N ALA A 162 -1.29 -17.00 -4.70
CA ALA A 162 -1.34 -18.26 -5.42
C ALA A 162 -2.76 -18.59 -5.88
N VAL A 163 -3.76 -18.40 -5.02
CA VAL A 163 -5.18 -18.55 -5.38
C VAL A 163 -5.55 -17.60 -6.52
N ARG A 164 -5.10 -16.35 -6.47
CA ARG A 164 -5.38 -15.35 -7.50
C ARG A 164 -4.69 -15.64 -8.82
N LEU A 165 -3.50 -16.22 -8.81
CA LEU A 165 -2.81 -16.66 -10.03
C LEU A 165 -3.45 -17.91 -10.66
N ALA A 166 -4.11 -18.74 -9.85
CA ALA A 166 -4.86 -19.91 -10.32
C ALA A 166 -6.29 -19.58 -10.78
N ASP A 167 -6.76 -18.35 -10.54
CA ASP A 167 -8.07 -17.86 -10.95
C ASP A 167 -8.15 -17.80 -12.50
N PRO A 168 -9.27 -18.23 -13.12
CA PRO A 168 -9.47 -18.12 -14.57
C PRO A 168 -9.46 -16.68 -15.10
N LEU A 169 -9.61 -15.66 -14.24
CA LEU A 169 -9.48 -14.27 -14.64
C LEU A 169 -8.02 -13.94 -15.02
N PRO A 170 -7.81 -13.22 -16.15
CA PRO A 170 -6.46 -12.92 -16.62
C PRO A 170 -5.67 -12.10 -15.59
N THR A 171 -4.46 -12.56 -15.30
CA THR A 171 -3.46 -11.82 -14.54
C THR A 171 -2.54 -11.08 -15.50
N THR A 172 -2.14 -9.87 -15.13
CA THR A 172 -1.21 -9.10 -15.96
C THR A 172 0.20 -9.65 -15.83
N SER A 173 1.05 -9.45 -16.85
CA SER A 173 2.47 -9.85 -16.76
C SER A 173 3.17 -9.20 -15.57
N ALA A 174 2.77 -7.99 -15.19
CA ALA A 174 3.27 -7.29 -14.01
C ALA A 174 2.91 -8.02 -12.71
N GLN A 175 1.65 -8.45 -12.57
CA GLN A 175 1.18 -9.23 -11.43
C GLN A 175 1.93 -10.56 -11.30
N ALA A 176 2.11 -11.28 -12.40
CA ALA A 176 2.87 -12.53 -12.41
C ALA A 176 4.35 -12.29 -12.05
N PHE A 177 4.97 -11.25 -12.60
CA PHE A 177 6.37 -10.88 -12.30
C PHE A 177 6.56 -10.55 -10.83
N PHE A 178 5.68 -9.72 -10.25
CA PHE A 178 5.75 -9.36 -8.83
C PHE A 178 5.55 -10.58 -7.93
N ALA A 179 4.56 -11.43 -8.25
CA ALA A 179 4.29 -12.65 -7.50
C ALA A 179 5.53 -13.55 -7.41
N ALA A 180 6.25 -13.74 -8.52
CA ALA A 180 7.47 -14.54 -8.57
C ALA A 180 8.59 -14.05 -7.63
N HIS A 181 8.62 -12.76 -7.30
CA HIS A 181 9.62 -12.16 -6.40
C HIS A 181 9.14 -12.04 -4.95
N THR A 182 7.83 -12.12 -4.70
CA THR A 182 7.25 -12.12 -3.35
C THR A 182 7.02 -13.51 -2.77
N LEU A 183 6.69 -14.49 -3.60
CA LEU A 183 6.44 -15.86 -3.17
C LEU A 183 7.75 -16.61 -2.91
N PRO A 184 7.78 -17.61 -2.01
CA PRO A 184 8.96 -18.47 -1.88
C PRO A 184 9.19 -19.22 -3.21
N PRO A 185 10.45 -19.53 -3.58
CA PRO A 185 10.69 -20.57 -4.57
C PRO A 185 10.03 -21.87 -4.06
N GLN A 186 9.27 -22.52 -4.95
CA GLN A 186 8.68 -23.83 -4.69
C GLN A 186 9.77 -24.91 -4.59
#